data_AF-A0A7Y7Y825-F1
#
_entry.id   AF-A0A7Y7Y825-F1
#
_cell.length_a   1.000
_cell.length_b   1.000
_cell.length_c   1.000
_cell.angle_alpha   90.00
_cell.angle_beta   90.00
_cell.angle_gamma   90.00
#
_symmetry.space_group_name_H-M   'P 1'
#
loop_
_entity.id
_entity.type
_entity.pdbx_description
1 polymer ?
#
loop_
_entity_poly.entity_id
_entity_poly.type
_entity_poly.pdbx_seq_one_letter_code
_entity_poly.pdbx_strand_id
1 'polypeptide(L)'
;MSEATVVIRVDDELKTAFASAAKAADRTASQLLRDFMRDFVRQQGEQVEYDTWLRQKVEVARSAARAGHSKSGEEVEAYFAQRRAESLRKADEAGR
;
A
#
# COMPACT_ATOMS: atom_id res chain seq x y z
N MET A 1 23.57 -10.13 11.47
CA MET A 1 22.56 -9.13 11.88
C MET A 1 23.31 -7.98 12.51
N SER A 2 23.22 -6.78 11.93
CA SER A 2 23.80 -5.58 12.55
C SER A 2 22.82 -5.02 13.57
N GLU A 3 23.16 -5.12 14.86
CA GLU A 3 22.42 -4.42 15.91
C GLU A 3 22.90 -2.97 16.00
N ALA A 4 21.97 -2.03 16.07
CA ALA A 4 22.24 -0.62 16.26
C ALA A 4 21.41 -0.10 17.44
N THR A 5 22.02 0.72 18.29
CA THR A 5 21.35 1.33 19.45
C THR A 5 20.91 2.74 19.10
N VAL A 6 19.64 3.04 19.36
CA VAL A 6 19.06 4.38 19.20
C VAL A 6 18.72 4.94 20.58
N VAL A 7 19.25 6.11 20.91
CA VAL A 7 18.93 6.83 22.16
C VAL A 7 17.94 7.95 21.82
N ILE A 8 16.75 7.89 22.43
CA ILE A 8 15.66 8.84 22.21
C ILE A 8 15.42 9.62 23.51
N ARG A 9 15.26 10.94 23.39
CA ARG A 9 14.82 11.79 24.50
C ARG A 9 13.30 11.90 24.44
N VAL A 10 12.65 11.67 25.58
CA VAL A 10 11.21 11.79 25.77
C VAL A 10 10.96 12.42 27.13
N ASP A 11 9.81 13.06 27.29
CA ASP A 11 9.37 13.57 28.59
C ASP A 11 9.18 12.42 29.58
N ASP A 12 9.45 12.66 30.87
CA ASP A 12 9.44 11.61 31.89
C ASP A 12 8.02 11.06 32.15
N GLU A 13 7.00 11.94 32.03
CA GLU A 13 5.60 11.54 32.05
C GLU A 13 5.26 10.58 30.91
N LEU A 14 5.71 10.90 29.69
CA LEU A 14 5.47 10.06 28.51
C LEU A 14 6.19 8.71 28.63
N LYS A 15 7.43 8.70 29.13
CA LYS A 15 8.19 7.47 29.40
C LYS A 15 7.42 6.56 30.37
N THR A 16 6.92 7.13 31.45
CA THR A 16 6.20 6.39 32.49
C THR A 16 4.87 5.84 31.97
N ALA A 17 4.08 6.67 31.28
CA ALA A 17 2.83 6.26 30.67
C ALA A 17 3.04 5.15 29.63
N PHE A 18 4.03 5.30 28.75
CA PHE A 18 4.34 4.32 27.72
C PHE A 18 4.80 2.98 28.32
N ALA A 19 5.65 3.01 29.34
CA ALA A 19 6.09 1.79 30.02
C ALA A 19 4.92 1.06 30.71
N SER A 20 4.00 1.81 31.34
CA SER A 20 2.79 1.27 31.96
C SER A 20 1.87 0.61 30.92
N ALA A 21 1.62 1.30 29.80
CA ALA A 21 0.81 0.78 28.71
C ALA A 21 1.44 -0.46 28.05
N ALA A 22 2.75 -0.46 27.85
CA ALA A 22 3.48 -1.61 27.31
C ALA A 22 3.35 -2.83 28.22
N LYS A 23 3.51 -2.63 29.54
CA LYS A 23 3.32 -3.68 30.54
C LYS A 23 1.89 -4.23 30.54
N ALA A 24 0.88 -3.36 30.43
CA ALA A 24 -0.51 -3.79 30.34
C ALA A 24 -0.80 -4.64 29.08
N ALA A 25 -0.04 -4.39 28.00
CA ALA A 25 -0.11 -5.18 26.77
C ALA A 25 0.79 -6.43 26.78
N ASP A 26 1.48 -6.73 27.89
CA ASP A 26 2.49 -7.80 28.02
C ASP A 26 3.65 -7.69 26.99
N ARG A 27 4.06 -6.45 26.69
CA ARG A 27 5.12 -6.15 25.72
C ARG A 27 6.17 -5.21 26.31
N THR A 28 7.40 -5.28 25.80
CA THR A 28 8.43 -4.31 26.16
C THR A 28 8.31 -3.04 25.34
N ALA A 29 8.65 -1.89 25.93
CA ALA A 29 8.71 -0.61 25.23
C ALA A 29 9.57 -0.67 23.95
N SER A 30 10.70 -1.38 24.01
CA SER A 30 11.60 -1.55 22.86
C SER A 30 10.99 -2.40 21.74
N GLN A 31 10.13 -3.38 22.04
CA GLN A 31 9.40 -4.12 21.01
C GLN A 31 8.38 -3.23 20.30
N LEU A 32 7.60 -2.46 21.05
CA LEU A 32 6.61 -1.53 20.49
C LEU A 32 7.26 -0.46 19.61
N LEU A 33 8.39 0.10 20.05
CA LEU A 33 9.16 1.06 19.25
C LEU A 33 9.67 0.44 17.95
N ARG A 34 10.19 -0.80 17.98
CA ARG A 34 10.65 -1.47 16.76
C ARG A 34 9.52 -1.75 15.77
N ASP A 35 8.34 -2.17 16.27
CA ASP A 35 7.17 -2.39 15.43
C ASP A 35 6.71 -1.07 14.80
N PHE A 36 6.58 -0.02 15.62
CA PHE A 36 6.24 1.31 15.12
C PHE A 36 7.20 1.81 14.05
N MET A 37 8.52 1.67 14.27
CA MET A 37 9.53 2.05 13.27
C MET A 37 9.37 1.27 11.97
N ARG A 38 9.09 -0.04 12.05
CA ARG A 38 8.89 -0.88 10.86
C ARG A 38 7.62 -0.48 10.11
N ASP A 39 6.53 -0.26 10.83
CA ASP A 39 5.25 0.15 10.26
C ASP A 39 5.35 1.54 9.64
N PHE A 40 6.05 2.48 10.30
CA PHE A 40 6.28 3.83 9.78
C PHE A 40 7.12 3.81 8.51
N VAL A 41 8.23 3.05 8.48
CA VAL A 41 9.06 2.91 7.27
C VAL A 41 8.28 2.23 6.15
N ARG A 42 7.49 1.18 6.46
CA ARG A 42 6.63 0.53 5.46
C ARG A 42 5.62 1.52 4.89
N GLN A 43 4.91 2.26 5.74
CA GLN A 43 3.92 3.24 5.30
C GLN A 43 4.56 4.34 4.45
N GLN A 44 5.71 4.88 4.86
CA GLN A 44 6.42 5.91 4.07
C GLN A 44 6.95 5.34 2.75
N GLY A 45 7.49 4.12 2.76
CA GLY A 45 7.92 3.41 1.56
C GLY A 45 6.76 3.16 0.60
N GLU A 46 5.64 2.65 1.08
CA GLU A 46 4.43 2.41 0.29
C GLU A 46 3.87 3.69 -0.33
N GLN A 47 3.90 4.81 0.39
CA GLN A 47 3.48 6.11 -0.15
C GLN A 47 4.42 6.60 -1.25
N VAL A 48 5.74 6.50 -1.06
CA VAL A 48 6.74 6.92 -2.05
C VAL A 48 6.72 6.01 -3.29
N GLU A 49 6.59 4.71 -3.09
CA GLU A 49 6.47 3.72 -4.16
C GLU A 49 5.16 3.91 -4.94
N TYR A 50 4.04 4.14 -4.24
CA TYR A 50 2.76 4.43 -4.87
C TYR A 50 2.82 5.72 -5.69
N ASP A 51 3.38 6.80 -5.16
CA ASP A 51 3.54 8.06 -5.88
C ASP A 51 4.44 7.91 -7.11
N THR A 52 5.53 7.16 -6.99
CA THR A 52 6.46 6.89 -8.10
C THR A 52 5.78 6.10 -9.19
N TRP A 53 5.09 5.02 -8.82
CA TRP A 53 4.29 4.20 -9.73
C TRP A 53 3.18 5.03 -10.40
N LEU A 54 2.47 5.86 -9.64
CA LEU A 54 1.39 6.69 -10.15
C LEU A 54 1.90 7.69 -11.18
N ARG A 55 3.02 8.37 -10.90
CA ARG A 55 3.65 9.30 -11.84
C ARG A 55 4.06 8.59 -13.13
N GLN A 56 4.69 7.42 -13.04
CA GLN A 56 5.07 6.65 -14.21
C GLN A 56 3.84 6.22 -15.04
N LYS A 57 2.79 5.73 -14.38
CA LYS A 57 1.55 5.31 -15.04
C LYS A 57 0.85 6.47 -15.75
N VAL A 58 0.81 7.64 -15.11
CA VAL A 58 0.25 8.87 -15.70
C VAL A 58 1.06 9.29 -16.92
N GLU A 59 2.39 9.24 -16.87
CA GLU A 59 3.22 9.63 -18.00
C GLU A 59 3.05 8.68 -19.20
N VAL A 60 2.95 7.36 -18.94
CA VAL A 60 2.60 6.37 -19.97
C VAL A 60 1.23 6.66 -20.57
N ALA A 61 0.22 6.97 -19.76
CA ALA A 61 -1.11 7.32 -20.28
C ALA A 61 -1.10 8.61 -21.11
N ARG A 62 -0.38 9.65 -20.65
CA ARG A 62 -0.25 10.92 -21.37
C ARG A 62 0.48 10.76 -22.69
N SER A 63 1.59 10.02 -22.71
CA SER A 63 2.34 9.73 -23.94
C SER A 63 1.51 8.93 -24.94
N ALA A 64 0.76 7.92 -24.49
CA ALA A 64 -0.16 7.16 -25.33
C ALA A 64 -1.27 8.05 -25.92
N ALA A 65 -1.88 8.92 -25.10
CA ALA A 65 -2.89 9.87 -25.57
C ALA A 65 -2.31 10.86 -26.60
N ARG A 66 -1.11 11.40 -26.37
CA ARG A 66 -0.42 12.27 -27.35
C ARG A 66 -0.10 11.55 -28.65
N ALA A 67 0.20 10.25 -28.59
CA ALA A 67 0.42 9.41 -29.76
C ALA A 67 -0.89 8.98 -30.46
N GLY A 68 -2.06 9.42 -29.98
CA GLY A 68 -3.35 9.08 -30.56
C GLY A 68 -3.87 7.69 -30.16
N HIS A 69 -3.22 7.00 -29.22
CA HIS A 69 -3.64 5.68 -28.72
C HIS A 69 -4.72 5.77 -27.63
N SER A 70 -5.68 6.70 -27.79
CA SER A 70 -6.85 6.81 -26.92
C SER A 70 -8.04 6.06 -27.52
N LYS A 71 -8.86 5.44 -26.67
CA LYS A 71 -10.14 4.83 -27.04
C LYS A 71 -11.28 5.67 -26.52
N SER A 72 -12.39 5.70 -27.25
CA SER A 72 -13.62 6.31 -26.75
C SER A 72 -14.20 5.51 -25.58
N GLY A 73 -14.97 6.16 -24.72
CA GLY A 73 -15.63 5.49 -23.60
C GLY A 73 -16.56 4.35 -24.07
N GLU A 74 -17.25 4.54 -25.19
CA GLU A 74 -18.17 3.56 -25.76
C GLU A 74 -17.43 2.29 -26.25
N GLU A 75 -16.29 2.45 -26.93
CA GLU A 75 -15.46 1.31 -27.34
C GLU A 75 -14.93 0.52 -26.13
N VAL A 76 -14.55 1.22 -25.06
CA VAL A 76 -14.06 0.62 -23.83
C VAL A 76 -15.18 -0.17 -23.14
N GLU A 77 -16.37 0.41 -22.99
CA GLU A 77 -17.51 -0.26 -22.37
C GLU A 77 -17.96 -1.50 -23.15
N ALA A 78 -18.02 -1.41 -24.48
CA ALA A 78 -18.36 -2.56 -25.34
C ALA A 78 -17.36 -3.71 -25.16
N TYR A 79 -16.05 -3.40 -25.16
CA TYR A 79 -14.98 -4.37 -24.95
C TYR A 79 -15.08 -5.06 -23.57
N PHE A 80 -15.29 -4.28 -22.49
CA PHE A 80 -15.39 -4.85 -21.16
C PHE A 80 -16.71 -5.61 -20.94
N ALA A 81 -17.81 -5.19 -21.56
CA ALA A 81 -19.07 -5.95 -21.55
C ALA A 81 -18.89 -7.33 -22.19
N GLN A 82 -18.21 -7.41 -23.34
CA GLN A 82 -17.89 -8.67 -23.99
C GLN A 82 -17.04 -9.58 -23.09
N ARG A 83 -15.96 -9.03 -22.49
CA ARG A 83 -15.10 -9.80 -21.57
C ARG A 83 -15.86 -10.35 -20.37
N ARG A 84 -16.74 -9.55 -19.75
CA ARG A 84 -17.55 -10.01 -18.62
C ARG A 84 -18.48 -11.15 -19.04
N ALA A 85 -19.14 -11.03 -20.19
CA ALA A 85 -20.01 -12.08 -20.72
C ALA A 85 -19.24 -13.39 -21.03
N GLU A 86 -18.00 -13.29 -21.52
CA GLU A 86 -17.12 -14.45 -21.72
C GLU A 86 -16.68 -15.09 -20.40
N SER A 87 -16.31 -14.30 -19.41
CA SER A 87 -15.94 -14.81 -18.08
C SER A 87 -17.11 -15.52 -17.39
N LEU A 88 -18.33 -14.98 -17.50
CA LEU A 88 -19.53 -15.59 -16.94
C LEU A 88 -19.87 -16.91 -17.63
N ARG A 89 -19.82 -16.96 -18.97
CA ARG A 89 -20.01 -18.22 -19.72
C ARG A 89 -19.03 -19.32 -19.29
N LYS A 90 -17.75 -18.97 -19.13
CA LYS A 90 -16.73 -19.91 -18.67
C LYS A 90 -16.95 -20.39 -17.23
N ALA A 91 -17.46 -19.52 -16.36
CA ALA A 91 -17.80 -19.90 -14.98
C ALA A 91 -19.00 -20.86 -14.94
N ASP A 92 -20.02 -20.63 -15.77
CA ASP A 92 -21.18 -21.50 -15.90
C ASP A 92 -20.83 -22.87 -16.51
N GLU A 93 -19.90 -22.90 -17.47
CA GLU A 93 -19.37 -24.13 -18.08
C GLU A 93 -18.48 -24.93 -17.11
N ALA A 94 -17.73 -24.26 -16.23
CA ALA A 94 -16.88 -24.92 -15.23
C ALA A 94 -17.64 -25.41 -13.99
N GLY A 95 -18.88 -24.95 -13.79
CA GLY A 95 -19.76 -25.37 -12.71
C GLY A 95 -20.75 -26.50 -13.05
N ARG A 96 -20.76 -26.97 -14.30
CA ARG A 96 -21.50 -28.17 -14.75
C ARG A 96 -20.60 -29.39 -14.78
#